data_AF-A0A1L3ZHV1-F1
#
_entry.id   AF-A0A1L3ZHV1-F1
#
_cell.length_a   1.000
_cell.length_b   1.000
_cell.length_c   1.000
_cell.angle_alpha   90.00
_cell.angle_beta   90.00
_cell.angle_gamma   90.00
#
_symmetry.space_group_name_H-M   'P 1'
#
loop_
_entity.id
_entity.type
_entity.pdbx_description
1 polymer ?
#
loop_
_entity_poly.entity_id
_entity_poly.type
_entity_poly.pdbx_seq_one_letter_code
_entity_poly.pdbx_strand_id
1 'polypeptide(L)'
;MAKPNELLATSLSELRDVTQNGTRSVVKSDELSRVHRERLQDNGFLEEIMKGWLAVNSRPSAKNRIDAAWSTVYWEFVARYLDDRFPNEWRLSAEASVALWSENHSIPPQAIVRSPKANNQLVKLPSDTSLYLLRSKDNEPAETKERLRLMPMEEAVCNLSPESWKTSATDVIAVIGSIRGTSSLLQYLLDGGRSHVGGRVAGALRHLGRERDADTIMKALDAAGYNPHEENPFDPATELVKLDVRRAQAPSATRIKNLWARMRKDALDNIGFEQLRINDRDGYIAQIDERYVADALNSLSIEGYEVSEDLIQRVQDGAWKPDEDAQDYETKNALAAKGYRLAFEEVRDDIKKILDGAPTGKLLEERHQDWFRAMFSPSVTAGIIKAHQLAGYRSHNVYLRGSSHVPLPPHAIADAMDALFESIEEEPDPRAKAVVAPFLFTYIHPFPDGNGRTARFIMNALLAECGVPWTVIPVARGDEYMDALEQASQLENIVPLTTFVSELVNAPPPEREAKIARKAS
;
A
#
# COMPACT_ATOMS: atom_id res chain seq x y z
N MET A 1 -2.91 -47.72 17.15
CA MET A 1 -3.62 -46.43 16.94
C MET A 1 -2.57 -45.37 16.63
N ALA A 2 -2.79 -44.56 15.60
CA ALA A 2 -1.87 -43.46 15.27
C ALA A 2 -1.83 -42.44 16.41
N LYS A 3 -0.66 -41.84 16.66
CA LYS A 3 -0.50 -40.80 17.70
C LYS A 3 -1.18 -39.49 17.26
N PRO A 4 -1.61 -38.62 18.19
CA PRO A 4 -2.23 -37.33 17.85
C PRO A 4 -1.43 -36.49 16.85
N ASN A 5 -0.09 -36.49 16.96
CA ASN A 5 0.79 -35.75 16.04
C ASN A 5 0.80 -36.36 14.62
N GLU A 6 0.71 -37.68 14.49
CA GLU A 6 0.63 -38.37 13.19
C GLU A 6 -0.71 -38.05 12.52
N LEU A 7 -1.80 -38.03 13.29
CA LEU A 7 -3.13 -37.67 12.83
C LEU A 7 -3.20 -36.20 12.38
N LEU A 8 -2.58 -35.27 13.11
CA LEU A 8 -2.49 -33.87 12.71
C LEU A 8 -1.65 -33.72 11.43
N ALA A 9 -0.52 -34.42 11.32
CA ALA A 9 0.30 -34.41 10.12
C ALA A 9 -0.46 -34.90 8.88
N THR A 10 -1.29 -35.94 9.00
CA THR A 10 -2.18 -36.37 7.91
C THR A 10 -3.16 -35.28 7.51
N SER A 11 -3.81 -34.62 8.47
CA SER A 11 -4.72 -33.51 8.17
C SER A 11 -4.02 -32.32 7.51
N LEU A 12 -2.78 -32.01 7.92
CA LEU A 12 -1.99 -30.94 7.31
C LEU A 12 -1.57 -31.28 5.88
N SER A 13 -1.30 -32.56 5.58
CA SER A 13 -1.07 -33.00 4.20
C SER A 13 -2.30 -32.82 3.34
N GLU A 14 -3.48 -33.22 3.83
CA GLU A 14 -4.74 -33.04 3.09
C GLU A 14 -5.07 -31.57 2.87
N LEU A 15 -4.87 -30.73 3.90
CA LEU A 15 -5.01 -29.28 3.79
C LEU A 15 -4.07 -28.71 2.73
N ARG A 16 -2.80 -29.16 2.70
CA ARG A 16 -1.82 -28.73 1.69
C ARG A 16 -2.29 -29.08 0.28
N ASP A 17 -2.87 -30.26 0.10
CA ASP A 17 -3.35 -30.72 -1.21
C ASP A 17 -4.57 -29.89 -1.67
N VAL A 18 -5.56 -29.68 -0.79
CA VAL A 18 -6.75 -28.83 -1.06
C VAL A 18 -6.37 -27.38 -1.34
N THR A 19 -5.37 -26.87 -0.62
CA THR A 19 -4.86 -25.50 -0.80
C THR A 19 -3.87 -25.38 -1.95
N GLN A 20 -3.66 -26.44 -2.75
CA GLN A 20 -2.73 -26.48 -3.89
C GLN A 20 -1.31 -26.05 -3.49
N ASN A 21 -0.77 -26.64 -2.44
CA ASN A 21 0.52 -26.27 -1.82
C ASN A 21 0.55 -24.84 -1.26
N GLY A 22 -0.57 -24.40 -0.66
CA GLY A 22 -0.67 -23.11 0.02
C GLY A 22 -0.89 -21.92 -0.91
N THR A 23 -1.27 -22.12 -2.17
CA THR A 23 -1.65 -21.02 -3.07
C THR A 23 -3.05 -20.48 -2.79
N ARG A 24 -3.85 -21.21 -2.01
CA ARG A 24 -5.21 -20.84 -1.61
C ARG A 24 -5.29 -20.63 -0.10
N SER A 25 -5.92 -19.55 0.30
CA SER A 25 -6.16 -19.23 1.71
C SER A 25 -7.63 -19.41 2.13
N VAL A 26 -8.50 -19.80 1.19
CA VAL A 26 -9.93 -20.04 1.43
C VAL A 26 -10.33 -21.41 0.91
N VAL A 27 -11.05 -22.19 1.72
CA VAL A 27 -11.51 -23.55 1.39
C VAL A 27 -12.99 -23.72 1.72
N LYS A 28 -13.71 -24.51 0.92
CA LYS A 28 -15.08 -24.92 1.21
C LYS A 28 -15.07 -26.13 2.14
N SER A 29 -16.05 -26.19 3.04
CA SER A 29 -16.07 -27.18 4.12
C SER A 29 -16.25 -28.64 3.67
N ASP A 30 -16.66 -28.86 2.42
CA ASP A 30 -16.84 -30.15 1.76
C ASP A 30 -15.60 -30.59 0.95
N GLU A 31 -14.60 -29.71 0.78
CA GLU A 31 -13.29 -30.05 0.20
C GLU A 31 -12.43 -30.88 1.17
N LEU A 32 -12.82 -30.95 2.46
CA LEU A 32 -12.13 -31.71 3.50
C LEU A 32 -13.10 -32.69 4.17
N SER A 33 -12.60 -33.88 4.53
CA SER A 33 -13.39 -34.80 5.34
C SER A 33 -13.70 -34.17 6.71
N ARG A 34 -14.84 -34.53 7.31
CA ARG A 34 -15.24 -34.04 8.65
C ARG A 34 -14.12 -34.23 9.69
N VAL A 35 -13.45 -35.38 9.64
CA VAL A 35 -12.38 -35.75 10.57
C VAL A 35 -11.17 -34.83 10.42
N HIS A 36 -10.77 -34.51 9.19
CA HIS A 36 -9.64 -33.62 8.95
C HIS A 36 -9.98 -32.17 9.29
N ARG A 37 -11.18 -31.72 8.89
CA ARG A 37 -11.68 -30.38 9.16
C ARG A 37 -11.75 -30.07 10.66
N GLU A 38 -12.43 -30.91 11.45
CA GLU A 38 -12.56 -30.71 12.90
C GLU A 38 -11.17 -30.66 13.56
N ARG A 39 -10.26 -31.59 13.20
CA ARG A 39 -8.90 -31.60 13.72
C ARG A 39 -8.12 -30.32 13.40
N LEU A 40 -8.24 -29.79 12.17
CA LEU A 40 -7.55 -28.57 11.76
C LEU A 40 -8.12 -27.33 12.45
N GLN A 41 -9.44 -27.27 12.65
CA GLN A 41 -10.09 -26.19 13.39
C GLN A 41 -9.70 -26.19 14.87
N ASP A 42 -9.72 -27.36 15.52
CA ASP A 42 -9.32 -27.51 16.93
C ASP A 42 -7.87 -27.08 17.18
N ASN A 43 -7.02 -27.24 16.16
CA ASN A 43 -5.60 -26.85 16.20
C ASN A 43 -5.35 -25.45 15.61
N GLY A 44 -6.38 -24.68 15.25
CA GLY A 44 -6.25 -23.29 14.79
C GLY A 44 -5.77 -23.10 13.35
N PHE A 45 -5.67 -24.16 12.54
CA PHE A 45 -5.27 -24.09 11.13
C PHE A 45 -6.43 -23.70 10.18
N LEU A 46 -7.67 -23.85 10.63
CA LEU A 46 -8.87 -23.44 9.91
C LEU A 46 -9.77 -22.59 10.79
N GLU A 47 -10.33 -21.53 10.24
CA GLU A 47 -11.25 -20.62 10.93
C GLU A 47 -12.49 -20.39 10.06
N GLU A 48 -13.69 -20.36 10.65
CA GLU A 48 -14.93 -20.21 9.89
C GLU A 48 -15.16 -18.74 9.48
N ILE A 49 -15.29 -18.49 8.17
CA ILE A 49 -15.68 -17.17 7.63
C ILE A 49 -17.19 -17.02 7.72
N MET A 50 -17.89 -18.03 7.21
CA MET A 50 -19.33 -18.19 7.30
C MET A 50 -19.67 -19.67 7.09
N LYS A 51 -20.91 -20.07 7.38
CA LYS A 51 -21.34 -21.45 7.23
C LYS A 51 -20.94 -22.04 5.87
N GLY A 52 -20.08 -23.05 5.90
CA GLY A 52 -19.60 -23.78 4.72
C GLY A 52 -18.29 -23.27 4.12
N TRP A 53 -17.73 -22.16 4.61
CA TRP A 53 -16.53 -21.49 4.08
C TRP A 53 -15.52 -21.20 5.19
N LEU A 54 -14.27 -21.60 4.97
CA LEU A 54 -13.20 -21.55 5.97
C LEU A 54 -11.98 -20.81 5.43
N ALA A 55 -11.34 -20.01 6.29
CA ALA A 55 -10.03 -19.42 6.05
C ALA A 55 -8.92 -20.36 6.56
N VAL A 56 -7.79 -20.40 5.86
CA VAL A 56 -6.61 -21.20 6.20
C VAL A 56 -5.59 -20.35 6.94
N ASN A 57 -5.17 -20.80 8.13
CA ASN A 57 -4.26 -20.09 9.02
C ASN A 57 -2.82 -20.61 8.91
N SER A 58 -1.92 -19.74 8.46
CA SER A 58 -0.48 -20.01 8.39
C SER A 58 0.24 -19.87 9.74
N ARG A 59 -0.40 -19.23 10.74
CA ARG A 59 0.10 -19.09 12.12
C ARG A 59 -0.99 -19.52 13.12
N PRO A 60 -1.01 -20.79 13.56
CA PRO A 60 -2.12 -21.36 14.35
C PRO A 60 -2.25 -20.78 15.77
N SER A 61 -1.23 -20.06 16.26
CA SER A 61 -1.20 -19.47 17.60
C SER A 61 -2.08 -18.22 17.73
N ALA A 62 -2.48 -17.59 16.62
CA ALA A 62 -3.38 -16.44 16.63
C ALA A 62 -4.83 -16.95 16.56
N LYS A 63 -5.52 -17.01 17.71
CA LYS A 63 -6.98 -17.13 17.71
C LYS A 63 -7.58 -15.81 17.17
N ASN A 64 -8.67 -15.90 16.40
CA ASN A 64 -9.41 -14.78 15.82
C ASN A 64 -8.65 -14.05 14.69
N ARG A 65 -8.06 -14.79 13.76
CA ARG A 65 -7.38 -14.18 12.60
C ARG A 65 -8.39 -13.49 11.69
N ILE A 66 -9.61 -14.00 11.57
CA ILE A 66 -10.58 -13.38 10.67
C ILE A 66 -10.88 -11.95 11.14
N ASP A 67 -11.08 -11.72 12.43
CA ASP A 67 -11.30 -10.36 12.95
C ASP A 67 -10.07 -9.45 12.76
N ALA A 68 -8.85 -10.01 12.84
CA ALA A 68 -7.60 -9.23 12.79
C ALA A 68 -6.96 -9.12 11.38
N ALA A 69 -7.35 -9.96 10.43
CA ALA A 69 -6.68 -10.10 9.14
C ALA A 69 -7.67 -10.50 8.02
N TRP A 70 -8.92 -10.07 8.11
CA TRP A 70 -9.96 -10.30 7.11
C TRP A 70 -9.52 -9.91 5.70
N SER A 71 -8.79 -8.79 5.59
CA SER A 71 -8.19 -8.29 4.35
C SER A 71 -7.36 -9.34 3.61
N THR A 72 -6.69 -10.24 4.34
CA THR A 72 -5.81 -11.27 3.77
C THR A 72 -6.54 -12.33 2.95
N VAL A 73 -7.85 -12.48 3.14
CA VAL A 73 -8.66 -13.52 2.49
C VAL A 73 -9.92 -12.99 1.81
N TYR A 74 -10.31 -11.74 2.03
CA TYR A 74 -11.56 -11.15 1.56
C TYR A 74 -11.79 -11.36 0.06
N TRP A 75 -10.88 -10.88 -0.80
CA TRP A 75 -11.09 -10.94 -2.24
C TRP A 75 -11.00 -12.37 -2.80
N GLU A 76 -10.16 -13.24 -2.22
CA GLU A 76 -10.16 -14.66 -2.59
C GLU A 76 -11.49 -15.33 -2.19
N PHE A 77 -11.99 -15.03 -0.99
CA PHE A 77 -13.28 -15.52 -0.52
C PHE A 77 -14.40 -15.04 -1.44
N VAL A 78 -14.48 -13.75 -1.76
CA VAL A 78 -15.49 -13.18 -2.65
C VAL A 78 -15.49 -13.89 -4.01
N ALA A 79 -14.32 -14.04 -4.64
CA ALA A 79 -14.21 -14.72 -5.93
C ALA A 79 -14.73 -16.16 -5.85
N ARG A 80 -14.25 -16.96 -4.89
CA ARG A 80 -14.63 -18.37 -4.75
C ARG A 80 -16.09 -18.55 -4.35
N TYR A 81 -16.58 -17.73 -3.43
CA TYR A 81 -17.95 -17.75 -2.96
C TYR A 81 -18.94 -17.48 -4.10
N LEU A 82 -18.63 -16.48 -4.93
CA LEU A 82 -19.48 -16.09 -6.04
C LEU A 82 -19.37 -17.05 -7.22
N ASP A 83 -18.20 -17.64 -7.48
CA ASP A 83 -18.06 -18.71 -8.48
C ASP A 83 -18.83 -19.98 -8.10
N ASP A 84 -18.86 -20.35 -6.82
CA ASP A 84 -19.68 -21.47 -6.33
C ASP A 84 -21.18 -21.15 -6.41
N ARG A 85 -21.57 -19.92 -6.03
CA ARG A 85 -22.97 -19.52 -5.94
C ARG A 85 -23.60 -19.17 -7.30
N PHE A 86 -22.84 -18.55 -8.20
CA PHE A 86 -23.29 -18.05 -9.49
C PHE A 86 -22.28 -18.38 -10.62
N PRO A 87 -22.05 -19.66 -10.97
CA PRO A 87 -20.95 -20.06 -11.85
C PRO A 87 -20.88 -19.25 -13.15
N ASN A 88 -19.84 -18.41 -13.30
CA ASN A 88 -19.62 -17.50 -14.44
C ASN A 88 -20.74 -16.48 -14.74
N GLU A 89 -21.73 -16.34 -13.85
CA GLU A 89 -22.91 -15.48 -14.04
C GLU A 89 -22.99 -14.39 -12.97
N TRP A 90 -21.84 -13.81 -12.63
CA TRP A 90 -21.74 -12.68 -11.71
C TRP A 90 -20.72 -11.66 -12.18
N ARG A 91 -20.91 -10.42 -11.72
CA ARG A 91 -19.91 -9.33 -11.79
C ARG A 91 -20.07 -8.35 -10.63
N LEU A 92 -19.03 -7.61 -10.31
CA LEU A 92 -19.10 -6.51 -9.34
C LEU A 92 -19.77 -5.25 -9.94
N SER A 93 -20.28 -4.37 -9.08
CA SER A 93 -20.84 -3.08 -9.51
C SER A 93 -19.80 -2.15 -10.12
N ALA A 94 -20.24 -1.01 -10.66
CA ALA A 94 -19.37 0.00 -11.23
C ALA A 94 -18.33 0.51 -10.22
N GLU A 95 -18.75 0.83 -9.00
CA GLU A 95 -17.90 1.37 -7.94
C GLU A 95 -16.81 0.38 -7.53
N ALA A 96 -17.20 -0.87 -7.24
CA ALA A 96 -16.25 -1.91 -6.87
C ALA A 96 -15.31 -2.28 -8.03
N SER A 97 -15.81 -2.25 -9.27
CA SER A 97 -14.98 -2.50 -10.45
C SER A 97 -13.97 -1.37 -10.66
N VAL A 98 -14.37 -0.09 -10.51
CA VAL A 98 -13.46 1.06 -10.65
C VAL A 98 -12.36 1.03 -9.60
N ALA A 99 -12.68 0.72 -8.34
CA ALA A 99 -11.67 0.54 -7.29
C ALA A 99 -10.67 -0.58 -7.65
N LEU A 100 -11.15 -1.74 -8.09
CA LEU A 100 -10.24 -2.84 -8.45
C LEU A 100 -9.46 -2.58 -9.74
N TRP A 101 -10.03 -1.85 -10.71
CA TRP A 101 -9.30 -1.39 -11.89
C TRP A 101 -8.23 -0.35 -11.56
N SER A 102 -8.44 0.48 -10.54
CA SER A 102 -7.47 1.47 -10.04
C SER A 102 -6.41 0.91 -9.08
N GLU A 103 -6.35 -0.43 -8.95
CA GLU A 103 -5.47 -1.14 -8.00
C GLU A 103 -5.75 -0.81 -6.52
N ASN A 104 -6.98 -0.41 -6.20
CA ASN A 104 -7.46 -0.23 -4.84
C ASN A 104 -8.16 -1.51 -4.34
N HIS A 105 -7.44 -2.27 -3.52
CA HIS A 105 -7.94 -3.50 -2.90
C HIS A 105 -8.49 -3.31 -1.49
N SER A 106 -8.65 -2.07 -1.03
CA SER A 106 -9.29 -1.77 0.25
C SER A 106 -10.68 -2.40 0.32
N ILE A 107 -11.05 -2.93 1.48
CA ILE A 107 -12.32 -3.64 1.65
C ILE A 107 -13.45 -2.62 1.84
N PRO A 108 -14.48 -2.61 0.97
CA PRO A 108 -15.64 -1.76 1.21
C PRO A 108 -16.52 -2.34 2.33
N PRO A 109 -17.21 -1.49 3.12
CA PRO A 109 -18.24 -1.96 4.07
C PRO A 109 -19.32 -2.81 3.39
N GLN A 110 -19.61 -2.52 2.12
CA GLN A 110 -20.49 -3.32 1.29
C GLN A 110 -19.99 -3.36 -0.16
N ALA A 111 -19.83 -4.56 -0.70
CA ALA A 111 -19.64 -4.76 -2.14
C ALA A 111 -20.95 -5.21 -2.80
N ILE A 112 -21.30 -4.59 -3.92
CA ILE A 112 -22.50 -4.95 -4.69
C ILE A 112 -22.11 -5.96 -5.77
N VAL A 113 -22.79 -7.10 -5.77
CA VAL A 113 -22.62 -8.17 -6.74
C VAL A 113 -23.86 -8.24 -7.60
N ARG A 114 -23.68 -8.28 -8.92
CA ARG A 114 -24.76 -8.36 -9.90
C ARG A 114 -24.80 -9.76 -10.51
N SER A 115 -25.98 -10.37 -10.54
CA SER A 115 -26.20 -11.67 -11.19
C SER A 115 -27.68 -11.86 -11.53
N PRO A 116 -28.05 -12.50 -12.66
CA PRO A 116 -29.45 -12.85 -12.94
C PRO A 116 -30.01 -13.85 -11.92
N LYS A 117 -29.13 -14.61 -11.27
CA LYS A 117 -29.45 -15.61 -10.24
C LYS A 117 -29.45 -15.04 -8.82
N ALA A 118 -29.08 -13.78 -8.63
CA ALA A 118 -29.09 -13.15 -7.32
C ALA A 118 -30.53 -12.97 -6.79
N ASN A 119 -30.64 -12.70 -5.49
CA ASN A 119 -31.90 -12.72 -4.75
C ASN A 119 -32.23 -11.42 -4.02
N ASN A 120 -31.51 -10.32 -4.30
CA ASN A 120 -31.67 -9.01 -3.66
C ASN A 120 -31.49 -9.05 -2.14
N GLN A 121 -30.62 -9.94 -1.65
CA GLN A 121 -30.35 -10.10 -0.22
C GLN A 121 -28.91 -9.72 0.14
N LEU A 122 -28.76 -9.34 1.40
CA LEU A 122 -27.48 -9.11 2.05
C LEU A 122 -26.87 -10.43 2.52
N VAL A 123 -25.59 -10.63 2.24
CA VAL A 123 -24.75 -11.64 2.88
C VAL A 123 -23.82 -10.92 3.83
N LYS A 124 -24.03 -11.13 5.14
CA LYS A 124 -23.15 -10.59 6.17
C LYS A 124 -21.83 -11.35 6.17
N LEU A 125 -20.73 -10.61 6.29
CA LEU A 125 -19.37 -11.12 6.35
C LEU A 125 -18.70 -10.60 7.63
N PRO A 126 -17.51 -11.14 7.99
CA PRO A 126 -16.75 -10.65 9.12
C PRO A 126 -16.35 -9.16 9.02
N SER A 127 -15.89 -8.60 10.14
CA SER A 127 -15.40 -7.21 10.26
C SER A 127 -16.40 -6.16 9.76
N ASP A 128 -17.69 -6.35 10.05
CA ASP A 128 -18.80 -5.47 9.63
C ASP A 128 -18.90 -5.23 8.11
N THR A 129 -18.39 -6.16 7.32
CA THR A 129 -18.48 -6.12 5.85
C THR A 129 -19.68 -6.92 5.32
N SER A 130 -20.07 -6.68 4.07
CA SER A 130 -21.19 -7.39 3.47
C SER A 130 -21.13 -7.46 1.94
N LEU A 131 -21.83 -8.44 1.37
CA LEU A 131 -22.16 -8.47 -0.06
C LEU A 131 -23.64 -8.20 -0.24
N TYR A 132 -24.00 -7.25 -1.10
CA TYR A 132 -25.38 -7.09 -1.55
C TYR A 132 -25.56 -7.76 -2.91
N LEU A 133 -26.37 -8.82 -2.94
CA LEU A 133 -26.59 -9.64 -4.13
C LEU A 133 -27.74 -9.08 -4.96
N LEU A 134 -27.42 -8.14 -5.86
CA LEU A 134 -28.38 -7.46 -6.73
C LEU A 134 -28.73 -8.33 -7.95
N ARG A 135 -30.03 -8.56 -8.16
CA ARG A 135 -30.54 -9.26 -9.33
C ARG A 135 -30.44 -8.38 -10.58
N SER A 136 -29.66 -8.81 -11.57
CA SER A 136 -29.66 -8.25 -12.92
C SER A 136 -30.73 -8.92 -13.79
N LYS A 137 -31.08 -8.31 -14.93
CA LYS A 137 -32.04 -8.91 -15.87
C LYS A 137 -31.43 -10.12 -16.59
N ASP A 138 -30.21 -9.94 -17.06
CA ASP A 138 -29.48 -10.92 -17.85
C ASP A 138 -28.10 -11.17 -17.24
N ASN A 139 -27.38 -12.17 -17.77
CA ASN A 139 -25.97 -12.33 -17.50
C ASN A 139 -25.18 -11.24 -18.24
N GLU A 140 -24.74 -10.23 -17.51
CA GLU A 140 -24.07 -9.07 -18.08
C GLU A 140 -22.57 -9.37 -18.36
N PRO A 141 -21.97 -8.75 -19.38
CA PRO A 141 -20.55 -8.94 -19.68
C PRO A 141 -19.63 -8.59 -18.51
N ALA A 142 -18.55 -9.34 -18.36
CA ALA A 142 -17.56 -9.12 -17.31
C ALA A 142 -16.15 -9.47 -17.80
N GLU A 143 -15.17 -8.75 -17.28
CA GLU A 143 -13.75 -9.06 -17.46
C GLU A 143 -13.19 -9.67 -16.19
N THR A 144 -12.26 -10.61 -16.33
CA THR A 144 -11.64 -11.28 -15.19
C THR A 144 -10.32 -10.60 -14.83
N LYS A 145 -10.22 -10.11 -13.59
CA LYS A 145 -8.99 -9.59 -12.99
C LYS A 145 -8.79 -10.27 -11.64
N GLU A 146 -7.66 -10.93 -11.45
CA GLU A 146 -7.33 -11.62 -10.19
C GLU A 146 -8.45 -12.56 -9.67
N ARG A 147 -9.09 -13.30 -10.58
CA ARG A 147 -10.25 -14.20 -10.33
C ARG A 147 -11.57 -13.50 -10.01
N LEU A 148 -11.56 -12.17 -9.85
CA LEU A 148 -12.78 -11.38 -9.71
C LEU A 148 -13.36 -11.06 -11.08
N ARG A 149 -14.69 -11.02 -11.17
CA ARG A 149 -15.42 -10.65 -12.38
C ARG A 149 -15.85 -9.19 -12.27
N LEU A 150 -15.22 -8.32 -13.04
CA LEU A 150 -15.41 -6.88 -13.00
C LEU A 150 -16.28 -6.43 -14.17
N MET A 151 -17.01 -5.33 -13.97
CA MET A 151 -17.56 -4.58 -15.09
C MET A 151 -16.40 -4.08 -15.97
N PRO A 152 -16.49 -4.18 -17.32
CA PRO A 152 -15.49 -3.63 -18.23
C PRO A 152 -15.19 -2.18 -17.89
N MET A 153 -13.93 -1.76 -18.03
CA MET A 153 -13.41 -0.52 -17.48
C MET A 153 -14.21 0.72 -17.91
N GLU A 154 -14.44 0.88 -19.21
CA GLU A 154 -15.21 2.00 -19.79
C GLU A 154 -16.69 1.92 -19.39
N GLU A 155 -17.25 0.72 -19.35
CA GLU A 155 -18.63 0.51 -18.87
C GLU A 155 -18.74 0.96 -17.40
N ALA A 156 -17.77 0.61 -16.56
CA ALA A 156 -17.74 0.94 -15.14
C ALA A 156 -17.75 2.46 -14.93
N VAL A 157 -16.85 3.19 -15.60
CA VAL A 157 -16.82 4.67 -15.59
C VAL A 157 -18.16 5.26 -16.03
N CYS A 158 -18.75 4.73 -17.11
CA CYS A 158 -20.03 5.20 -17.63
C CYS A 158 -21.25 4.82 -16.78
N ASN A 159 -21.11 3.94 -15.79
CA ASN A 159 -22.18 3.54 -14.86
C ASN A 159 -22.01 4.11 -13.45
N LEU A 160 -20.95 4.85 -13.17
CA LEU A 160 -20.76 5.51 -11.87
C LEU A 160 -21.85 6.57 -11.59
N SER A 161 -22.32 6.58 -10.35
CA SER A 161 -23.17 7.66 -9.85
C SER A 161 -22.41 9.00 -9.80
N PRO A 162 -23.06 10.17 -9.93
CA PRO A 162 -22.38 11.46 -9.83
C PRO A 162 -21.57 11.62 -8.53
N GLU A 163 -22.05 11.06 -7.42
CA GLU A 163 -21.38 11.13 -6.13
C GLU A 163 -20.10 10.28 -6.08
N SER A 164 -20.08 9.14 -6.77
CA SER A 164 -18.90 8.27 -6.86
C SER A 164 -17.71 8.95 -7.54
N TRP A 165 -17.96 9.89 -8.46
CA TRP A 165 -16.89 10.67 -9.08
C TRP A 165 -16.17 11.59 -8.09
N LYS A 166 -16.87 12.03 -7.04
CA LYS A 166 -16.33 12.89 -5.99
C LYS A 166 -15.66 12.07 -4.89
N THR A 167 -16.39 11.09 -4.37
CA THR A 167 -15.94 10.28 -3.22
C THR A 167 -14.86 9.27 -3.57
N SER A 168 -14.73 8.89 -4.85
CA SER A 168 -13.69 7.98 -5.34
C SER A 168 -12.83 8.63 -6.43
N ALA A 169 -12.61 9.94 -6.36
CA ALA A 169 -11.93 10.72 -7.40
C ALA A 169 -10.59 10.10 -7.83
N THR A 170 -9.74 9.68 -6.88
CA THR A 170 -8.46 9.03 -7.19
C THR A 170 -8.61 7.73 -7.98
N ASP A 171 -9.60 6.89 -7.63
CA ASP A 171 -9.86 5.64 -8.35
C ASP A 171 -10.35 5.93 -9.77
N VAL A 172 -11.27 6.89 -9.92
CA VAL A 172 -11.82 7.29 -11.21
C VAL A 172 -10.74 7.88 -12.12
N ILE A 173 -9.88 8.75 -11.59
CA ILE A 173 -8.77 9.37 -12.33
C ILE A 173 -7.77 8.31 -12.79
N ALA A 174 -7.41 7.36 -11.90
CA ALA A 174 -6.52 6.26 -12.24
C ALA A 174 -7.06 5.40 -13.38
N VAL A 175 -8.36 5.08 -13.34
CA VAL A 175 -9.03 4.32 -14.41
C VAL A 175 -9.06 5.12 -15.72
N ILE A 176 -9.48 6.39 -15.69
CA ILE A 176 -9.56 7.24 -16.89
C ILE A 176 -8.17 7.46 -17.52
N GLY A 177 -7.13 7.59 -16.71
CA GLY A 177 -5.74 7.68 -17.16
C GLY A 177 -5.25 6.45 -17.93
N SER A 178 -5.85 5.29 -17.67
CA SER A 178 -5.51 4.03 -18.35
C SER A 178 -6.33 3.76 -19.62
N ILE A 179 -7.41 4.51 -19.86
CA ILE A 179 -8.24 4.36 -21.07
C ILE A 179 -7.59 5.11 -22.24
N ARG A 180 -7.27 4.39 -23.32
CA ARG A 180 -6.66 4.96 -24.52
C ARG A 180 -7.73 5.45 -25.52
N GLY A 181 -7.66 6.72 -25.87
CA GLY A 181 -8.59 7.33 -26.83
C GLY A 181 -10.02 7.41 -26.29
N THR A 182 -11.01 7.54 -27.18
CA THR A 182 -12.43 7.77 -26.83
C THR A 182 -13.39 6.74 -27.39
N SER A 183 -12.95 5.86 -28.30
CA SER A 183 -13.85 4.98 -29.06
C SER A 183 -14.64 4.01 -28.19
N SER A 184 -13.99 3.36 -27.22
CA SER A 184 -14.65 2.42 -26.30
C SER A 184 -15.63 3.13 -25.37
N LEU A 185 -15.24 4.26 -24.79
CA LEU A 185 -16.16 5.13 -24.02
C LEU A 185 -17.37 5.54 -24.86
N LEU A 186 -17.15 5.98 -26.10
CA LEU A 186 -18.21 6.42 -27.00
C LEU A 186 -19.20 5.30 -27.34
N GLN A 187 -18.74 4.06 -27.48
CA GLN A 187 -19.62 2.92 -27.68
C GLN A 187 -20.66 2.82 -26.54
N TYR A 188 -20.20 2.84 -25.29
CA TYR A 188 -21.11 2.78 -24.13
C TYR A 188 -22.00 4.01 -23.98
N LEU A 189 -21.48 5.20 -24.30
CA LEU A 189 -22.22 6.45 -24.21
C LEU A 189 -23.33 6.55 -25.26
N LEU A 190 -23.03 6.17 -26.51
CA LEU A 190 -23.95 6.25 -27.65
C LEU A 190 -25.00 5.14 -27.60
N ASP A 191 -24.60 3.89 -27.36
CA ASP A 191 -25.53 2.74 -27.31
C ASP A 191 -26.58 2.91 -26.19
N GLY A 192 -26.19 3.58 -25.10
CA GLY A 192 -27.08 3.87 -23.98
C GLY A 192 -27.80 5.22 -24.04
N GLY A 193 -27.55 6.06 -25.06
CA GLY A 193 -28.05 7.44 -25.13
C GLY A 193 -27.71 8.30 -23.91
N ARG A 194 -26.54 8.09 -23.31
CA ARG A 194 -26.16 8.64 -22.00
C ARG A 194 -25.50 10.01 -22.11
N SER A 195 -26.18 10.99 -22.72
CA SER A 195 -25.61 12.31 -23.00
C SER A 195 -25.09 13.05 -21.75
N HIS A 196 -25.81 12.96 -20.63
CA HIS A 196 -25.37 13.56 -19.35
C HIS A 196 -24.10 12.91 -18.80
N VAL A 197 -23.96 11.58 -18.93
CA VAL A 197 -22.74 10.88 -18.52
C VAL A 197 -21.59 11.26 -19.44
N GLY A 198 -21.85 11.38 -20.75
CA GLY A 198 -20.86 11.82 -21.72
C GLY A 198 -20.33 13.21 -21.44
N GLY A 199 -21.21 14.14 -21.04
CA GLY A 199 -20.85 15.47 -20.58
C GLY A 199 -19.95 15.47 -19.34
N ARG A 200 -20.22 14.58 -18.37
CA ARG A 200 -19.38 14.40 -17.18
C ARG A 200 -18.00 13.84 -17.52
N VAL A 201 -17.95 12.80 -18.36
CA VAL A 201 -16.69 12.19 -18.81
C VAL A 201 -15.85 13.20 -19.59
N ALA A 202 -16.48 14.00 -20.46
CA ALA A 202 -15.81 15.07 -21.19
C ALA A 202 -15.26 16.15 -20.26
N GLY A 203 -16.06 16.63 -19.30
CA GLY A 203 -15.61 17.62 -18.32
C GLY A 203 -14.45 17.12 -17.45
N ALA A 204 -14.50 15.85 -17.02
CA ALA A 204 -13.40 15.20 -16.32
C ALA A 204 -12.11 15.15 -17.18
N LEU A 205 -12.21 14.65 -18.41
CA LEU A 205 -11.06 14.56 -19.33
C LEU A 205 -10.46 15.94 -19.61
N ARG A 206 -11.29 16.97 -19.82
CA ARG A 206 -10.82 18.34 -20.03
C ARG A 206 -10.08 18.86 -18.80
N HIS A 207 -10.67 18.70 -17.62
CA HIS A 207 -10.05 19.14 -16.37
C HIS A 207 -8.68 18.46 -16.13
N LEU A 208 -8.56 17.19 -16.52
CA LEU A 208 -7.34 16.38 -16.43
C LEU A 208 -6.36 16.62 -17.60
N GLY A 209 -6.62 17.56 -18.51
CA GLY A 209 -5.71 17.95 -19.60
C GLY A 209 -5.91 17.22 -20.94
N ARG A 210 -6.89 16.32 -21.05
CA ARG A 210 -7.25 15.60 -22.29
C ARG A 210 -8.36 16.33 -23.07
N GLU A 211 -8.15 17.60 -23.39
CA GLU A 211 -9.15 18.47 -24.03
C GLU A 211 -9.65 17.93 -25.39
N ARG A 212 -8.75 17.34 -26.19
CA ARG A 212 -9.11 16.77 -27.50
C ARG A 212 -10.08 15.60 -27.39
N ASP A 213 -9.91 14.79 -26.36
CA ASP A 213 -10.78 13.63 -26.11
C ASP A 213 -12.15 14.09 -25.61
N ALA A 214 -12.18 15.11 -24.74
CA ALA A 214 -13.42 15.77 -24.33
C ALA A 214 -14.19 16.33 -25.54
N ASP A 215 -13.53 17.10 -26.41
CA ASP A 215 -14.14 17.65 -27.62
C ASP A 215 -14.68 16.55 -28.55
N THR A 216 -13.95 15.45 -28.69
CA THR A 216 -14.35 14.31 -29.52
C THR A 216 -15.62 13.66 -28.98
N ILE A 217 -15.71 13.46 -27.66
CA ILE A 217 -16.89 12.90 -27.02
C ILE A 217 -18.11 13.81 -27.22
N MET A 218 -17.94 15.11 -26.95
CA MET A 218 -19.03 16.09 -27.09
C MET A 218 -19.55 16.16 -28.53
N LYS A 219 -18.65 16.23 -29.53
CA LYS A 219 -19.02 16.26 -30.95
C LYS A 219 -19.70 14.99 -31.42
N ALA A 220 -19.25 13.82 -30.98
CA ALA A 220 -19.84 12.55 -31.38
C ALA A 220 -21.26 12.39 -30.83
N LEU A 221 -21.51 12.82 -29.59
CA LEU A 221 -22.85 12.82 -28.99
C LEU A 221 -23.79 13.80 -29.71
N ASP A 222 -23.31 15.02 -29.99
CA ASP A 222 -24.06 16.03 -30.75
C ASP A 222 -24.41 15.55 -32.17
N ALA A 223 -23.43 14.97 -32.88
CA ALA A 223 -23.64 14.40 -34.22
C ALA A 223 -24.63 13.23 -34.24
N ALA A 224 -24.79 12.51 -33.12
CA ALA A 224 -25.78 11.45 -32.95
C ALA A 224 -27.18 11.99 -32.57
N GLY A 225 -27.35 13.31 -32.48
CA GLY A 225 -28.62 13.96 -32.16
C GLY A 225 -28.92 14.10 -30.66
N TYR A 226 -27.92 13.86 -29.79
CA TYR A 226 -28.04 14.13 -28.36
C TYR A 226 -27.64 15.58 -28.04
N ASN A 227 -28.06 16.08 -26.88
CA ASN A 227 -27.66 17.40 -26.38
C ASN A 227 -26.80 17.26 -25.11
N PRO A 228 -25.49 16.95 -25.25
CA PRO A 228 -24.60 16.78 -24.10
C PRO A 228 -24.30 18.13 -23.43
N HIS A 229 -24.23 18.14 -22.10
CA HIS A 229 -23.80 19.30 -21.31
C HIS A 229 -22.53 18.95 -20.54
N GLU A 230 -21.43 19.66 -20.82
CA GLU A 230 -20.16 19.42 -20.17
C GLU A 230 -20.19 19.85 -18.69
N GLU A 231 -19.77 18.96 -17.79
CA GLU A 231 -19.75 19.21 -16.34
C GLU A 231 -18.46 18.60 -15.76
N ASN A 232 -17.66 19.40 -15.04
CA ASN A 232 -16.52 18.85 -14.29
C ASN A 232 -17.03 18.18 -13.01
N PRO A 233 -16.83 16.86 -12.83
CA PRO A 233 -17.30 16.18 -11.63
C PRO A 233 -16.39 16.32 -10.42
N PHE A 234 -15.16 16.82 -10.59
CA PHE A 234 -14.19 16.97 -9.51
C PHE A 234 -14.27 18.35 -8.86
N ASP A 235 -13.81 18.45 -7.61
CA ASP A 235 -13.68 19.72 -6.91
C ASP A 235 -12.63 20.61 -7.59
N PRO A 236 -13.02 21.79 -8.16
CA PRO A 236 -12.08 22.70 -8.81
C PRO A 236 -11.00 23.28 -7.89
N ALA A 237 -11.19 23.22 -6.56
CA ALA A 237 -10.20 23.68 -5.58
C ALA A 237 -9.10 22.65 -5.31
N THR A 238 -9.35 21.38 -5.64
CA THR A 238 -8.40 20.28 -5.45
C THR A 238 -7.43 20.24 -6.61
N GLU A 239 -6.13 20.17 -6.31
CA GLU A 239 -5.11 20.00 -7.34
C GLU A 239 -4.99 18.53 -7.74
N LEU A 240 -5.14 18.25 -9.03
CA LEU A 240 -5.16 16.90 -9.59
C LEU A 240 -4.08 16.72 -10.64
N VAL A 241 -3.70 15.46 -10.87
CA VAL A 241 -2.75 15.10 -11.92
C VAL A 241 -3.23 15.56 -13.31
N LYS A 242 -2.28 15.91 -14.19
CA LYS A 242 -2.53 16.06 -15.62
C LYS A 242 -2.19 14.75 -16.33
N LEU A 243 -3.15 14.21 -17.06
CA LEU A 243 -3.00 12.96 -17.79
C LEU A 243 -2.20 13.17 -19.08
N ASP A 244 -1.41 12.15 -19.44
CA ASP A 244 -0.72 12.14 -20.72
C ASP A 244 -1.73 12.00 -21.87
N VAL A 245 -1.70 12.96 -22.79
CA VAL A 245 -2.63 13.03 -23.93
C VAL A 245 -2.31 11.98 -25.01
N ARG A 246 -1.11 11.40 -25.00
CA ARG A 246 -0.58 10.50 -26.04
C ARG A 246 -0.54 9.04 -25.62
N ARG A 247 -0.35 8.77 -24.33
CA ARG A 247 -0.15 7.41 -23.81
C ARG A 247 -1.08 7.15 -22.64
N ALA A 248 -1.75 5.99 -22.68
CA ALA A 248 -2.37 5.44 -21.49
C ALA A 248 -1.27 5.07 -20.50
N GLN A 249 -1.49 5.39 -19.23
CA GLN A 249 -0.59 5.01 -18.13
C GLN A 249 -1.18 3.85 -17.35
N ALA A 250 -0.34 3.09 -16.65
CA ALA A 250 -0.81 2.14 -15.68
C ALA A 250 -1.69 2.85 -14.63
N PRO A 251 -2.80 2.24 -14.18
CA PRO A 251 -3.64 2.86 -13.16
C PRO A 251 -2.87 3.21 -11.88
N SER A 252 -1.91 2.38 -11.47
CA SER A 252 -1.07 2.61 -10.30
C SER A 252 -0.15 3.83 -10.47
N ALA A 253 0.48 4.02 -11.62
CA ALA A 253 1.27 5.21 -11.91
C ALA A 253 0.42 6.49 -11.80
N THR A 254 -0.75 6.48 -12.44
CA THR A 254 -1.69 7.61 -12.40
C THR A 254 -2.15 7.90 -10.96
N ARG A 255 -2.44 6.84 -10.19
CA ARG A 255 -2.82 6.93 -8.77
C ARG A 255 -1.75 7.64 -7.95
N ILE A 256 -0.49 7.21 -8.06
CA ILE A 256 0.62 7.79 -7.30
C ILE A 256 0.81 9.27 -7.65
N LYS A 257 0.80 9.62 -8.94
CA LYS A 257 0.89 11.03 -9.38
C LYS A 257 -0.28 11.87 -8.89
N ASN A 258 -1.49 11.30 -8.87
CA ASN A 258 -2.67 12.01 -8.36
C ASN A 258 -2.60 12.24 -6.85
N LEU A 259 -2.21 11.22 -6.08
CA LEU A 259 -2.01 11.36 -4.64
C LEU A 259 -0.92 12.39 -4.34
N TRP A 260 0.19 12.38 -5.09
CA TRP A 260 1.23 13.41 -4.98
C TRP A 260 0.66 14.82 -5.22
N ALA A 261 -0.03 15.02 -6.35
CA ALA A 261 -0.58 16.33 -6.73
C ALA A 261 -1.52 16.90 -5.67
N ARG A 262 -2.35 16.04 -5.07
CA ARG A 262 -3.30 16.42 -4.01
C ARG A 262 -2.58 16.73 -2.70
N MET A 263 -1.69 15.84 -2.26
CA MET A 263 -1.06 15.91 -0.95
C MET A 263 0.04 16.96 -0.87
N ARG A 264 0.76 17.25 -1.96
CA ARG A 264 1.89 18.20 -1.92
C ARG A 264 1.45 19.59 -1.44
N LYS A 265 0.27 20.04 -1.85
CA LYS A 265 -0.24 21.37 -1.49
C LYS A 265 -0.62 21.40 -0.01
N ASP A 266 -1.42 20.44 0.42
CA ASP A 266 -1.83 20.31 1.82
C ASP A 266 -0.62 20.14 2.75
N ALA A 267 0.41 19.41 2.32
CA ALA A 267 1.67 19.32 3.03
C ALA A 267 2.35 20.70 3.12
N LEU A 268 2.60 21.38 2.00
CA LEU A 268 3.26 22.69 1.99
C LEU A 268 2.53 23.74 2.84
N ASP A 269 1.20 23.74 2.83
CA ASP A 269 0.37 24.67 3.61
C ASP A 269 0.46 24.42 5.13
N ASN A 270 0.92 23.24 5.56
CA ASN A 270 0.99 22.83 6.97
C ASN A 270 2.41 22.52 7.47
N ILE A 271 3.43 22.63 6.62
CA ILE A 271 4.83 22.42 7.03
C ILE A 271 5.28 23.54 7.97
N GLY A 272 5.76 23.13 9.15
CA GLY A 272 6.22 24.01 10.21
C GLY A 272 7.74 24.25 10.24
N PHE A 273 8.45 23.96 9.15
CA PHE A 273 9.90 24.19 9.04
C PHE A 273 10.29 24.84 7.71
N GLU A 274 11.36 25.61 7.73
CA GLU A 274 11.89 26.29 6.56
C GLU A 274 13.02 25.49 5.90
N GLN A 275 13.21 25.71 4.60
CA GLN A 275 14.40 25.23 3.92
C GLN A 275 15.62 26.05 4.37
N LEU A 276 16.65 25.37 4.85
CA LEU A 276 17.87 25.99 5.37
C LEU A 276 19.07 25.65 4.50
N ARG A 277 20.10 26.50 4.55
CA ARG A 277 21.38 26.22 3.91
C ARG A 277 22.33 25.56 4.90
N ILE A 278 22.79 24.36 4.57
CA ILE A 278 23.87 23.69 5.33
C ILE A 278 25.22 24.28 4.89
N ASN A 279 25.86 25.04 5.77
CA ASN A 279 27.21 25.58 5.53
C ASN A 279 28.31 24.65 6.05
N ASP A 280 28.07 23.99 7.19
CA ASP A 280 28.98 23.01 7.79
C ASP A 280 28.49 21.59 7.48
N ARG A 281 28.93 21.07 6.33
CA ARG A 281 28.53 19.72 5.85
C ARG A 281 29.10 18.62 6.74
N ASP A 282 30.34 18.77 7.19
CA ASP A 282 30.98 17.78 8.07
C ASP A 282 30.28 17.75 9.44
N GLY A 283 29.94 18.92 9.99
CA GLY A 283 29.14 19.02 11.21
C GLY A 283 27.73 18.43 11.06
N TYR A 284 27.10 18.57 9.89
CA TYR A 284 25.81 17.94 9.61
C TYR A 284 25.91 16.40 9.59
N ILE A 285 26.95 15.83 8.96
CA ILE A 285 27.18 14.38 8.96
C ILE A 285 27.51 13.87 10.36
N ALA A 286 28.34 14.58 11.13
CA ALA A 286 28.63 14.22 12.52
C ALA A 286 27.35 14.19 13.37
N GLN A 287 26.44 15.14 13.16
CA GLN A 287 25.13 15.19 13.79
C GLN A 287 24.21 14.01 13.42
N ILE A 288 24.34 13.45 12.22
CA ILE A 288 23.66 12.21 11.82
C ILE A 288 24.24 11.03 12.61
N ASP A 289 25.57 10.89 12.64
CA ASP A 289 26.25 9.82 13.36
C ASP A 289 25.92 9.83 14.87
N GLU A 290 25.80 11.02 15.49
CA GLU A 290 25.42 11.18 16.90
C GLU A 290 24.02 10.67 17.24
N ARG A 291 23.11 10.69 16.25
CA ARG A 291 21.70 10.27 16.37
C ARG A 291 21.48 8.80 16.04
N TYR A 292 22.47 8.11 15.48
CA TYR A 292 22.36 6.71 15.03
C TYR A 292 21.72 5.78 16.07
N VAL A 293 22.20 5.80 17.32
CA VAL A 293 21.71 4.89 18.36
C VAL A 293 20.21 5.10 18.64
N ALA A 294 19.80 6.36 18.78
CA ALA A 294 18.39 6.69 19.01
C ALA A 294 17.55 6.34 17.79
N ASP A 295 18.04 6.63 16.58
CA ASP A 295 17.37 6.32 15.32
C ASP A 295 17.15 4.81 15.16
N ALA A 296 18.20 4.01 15.31
CA ALA A 296 18.15 2.56 15.19
C ALA A 296 17.22 1.93 16.23
N LEU A 297 17.32 2.34 17.50
CA LEU A 297 16.45 1.84 18.57
C LEU A 297 14.96 2.10 18.24
N ASN A 298 14.61 3.35 17.94
CA ASN A 298 13.21 3.68 17.70
C ASN A 298 12.67 3.08 16.40
N SER A 299 13.47 3.14 15.33
CA SER A 299 13.11 2.64 14.01
C SER A 299 12.95 1.12 13.99
N LEU A 300 13.74 0.35 14.75
CA LEU A 300 13.59 -1.10 14.86
C LEU A 300 12.42 -1.47 15.78
N SER A 301 12.27 -0.79 16.91
CA SER A 301 11.19 -1.06 17.88
C SER A 301 9.79 -0.77 17.31
N ILE A 302 9.63 0.26 16.48
CA ILE A 302 8.37 0.55 15.77
C ILE A 302 7.94 -0.64 14.88
N GLU A 303 8.91 -1.37 14.32
CA GLU A 303 8.64 -2.55 13.48
C GLU A 303 8.50 -3.85 14.32
N GLY A 304 8.55 -3.74 15.65
CA GLY A 304 8.36 -4.85 16.59
C GLY A 304 9.62 -5.69 16.85
N TYR A 305 10.82 -5.18 16.53
CA TYR A 305 12.07 -5.82 16.96
C TYR A 305 12.38 -5.48 18.41
N GLU A 306 12.80 -6.48 19.19
CA GLU A 306 13.22 -6.28 20.58
C GLU A 306 14.74 -6.03 20.60
N VAL A 307 15.14 -4.76 20.56
CA VAL A 307 16.55 -4.33 20.55
C VAL A 307 16.84 -3.39 21.73
N SER A 308 18.06 -3.46 22.26
CA SER A 308 18.54 -2.61 23.36
C SER A 308 19.61 -1.62 22.89
N GLU A 309 19.76 -0.49 23.59
CA GLU A 309 20.85 0.46 23.31
C GLU A 309 22.23 -0.23 23.32
N ASP A 310 22.47 -1.16 24.25
CA ASP A 310 23.73 -1.92 24.32
C ASP A 310 23.99 -2.75 23.06
N LEU A 311 22.98 -3.48 22.56
CA LEU A 311 23.09 -4.24 21.33
C LEU A 311 23.39 -3.33 20.14
N ILE A 312 22.66 -2.21 20.02
CA ILE A 312 22.88 -1.23 18.96
C ILE A 312 24.30 -0.65 19.02
N GLN A 313 24.81 -0.35 20.22
CA GLN A 313 26.17 0.15 20.42
C GLN A 313 27.23 -0.89 20.07
N ARG A 314 27.07 -2.15 20.50
CA ARG A 314 27.99 -3.25 20.14
C ARG A 314 28.04 -3.48 18.63
N VAL A 315 26.91 -3.38 17.94
CA VAL A 315 26.84 -3.43 16.48
C VAL A 315 27.53 -2.22 15.85
N GLN A 316 27.35 -1.01 16.40
CA GLN A 316 28.00 0.20 15.92
C GLN A 316 29.53 0.11 16.01
N ASP A 317 30.04 -0.40 17.13
CA ASP A 317 31.48 -0.48 17.44
C ASP A 317 32.17 -1.69 16.79
N GLY A 318 31.41 -2.55 16.08
CA GLY A 318 31.93 -3.80 15.49
C GLY A 318 32.29 -4.87 16.51
N ALA A 319 31.86 -4.72 17.76
CA ALA A 319 32.16 -5.61 18.89
C ALA A 319 31.16 -6.78 19.02
N TRP A 320 30.11 -6.83 18.19
CA TRP A 320 29.14 -7.92 18.21
C TRP A 320 29.73 -9.23 17.66
N LYS A 321 29.73 -10.30 18.47
CA LYS A 321 30.26 -11.63 18.15
C LYS A 321 29.19 -12.73 18.33
N PRO A 322 28.54 -13.19 17.24
CA PRO A 322 27.42 -14.12 17.32
C PRO A 322 27.78 -15.53 17.87
N ASP A 323 29.03 -15.97 17.73
CA ASP A 323 29.45 -17.33 18.09
C ASP A 323 29.95 -17.47 19.55
N GLU A 324 30.17 -16.36 20.26
CA GLU A 324 30.77 -16.34 21.60
C GLU A 324 29.76 -16.01 22.73
N ASP A 325 28.61 -15.39 22.41
CA ASP A 325 27.61 -14.96 23.40
C ASP A 325 26.36 -15.86 23.38
N ALA A 326 26.27 -16.79 24.35
CA ALA A 326 25.11 -17.68 24.55
C ALA A 326 23.82 -16.97 25.02
N GLN A 327 23.87 -15.65 25.22
CA GLN A 327 22.73 -14.80 25.59
C GLN A 327 21.93 -14.27 24.38
N ASP A 328 22.44 -14.40 23.15
CA ASP A 328 21.75 -14.00 21.91
C ASP A 328 20.71 -15.05 21.48
N TYR A 329 19.77 -15.39 22.37
CA TYR A 329 18.59 -16.22 22.05
C TYR A 329 17.69 -15.63 20.95
N GLU A 330 18.05 -14.47 20.37
CA GLU A 330 17.33 -13.82 19.28
C GLU A 330 18.26 -13.37 18.14
N THR A 331 18.92 -14.32 17.48
CA THR A 331 19.75 -14.10 16.28
C THR A 331 19.08 -13.14 15.26
N LYS A 332 17.74 -13.15 15.16
CA LYS A 332 16.97 -12.26 14.29
C LYS A 332 17.08 -10.77 14.66
N ASN A 333 17.00 -10.41 15.94
CA ASN A 333 17.02 -9.00 16.38
C ASN A 333 18.42 -8.40 16.21
N ALA A 334 19.46 -9.16 16.54
CA ALA A 334 20.84 -8.76 16.29
C ALA A 334 21.15 -8.61 14.79
N LEU A 335 20.66 -9.51 13.94
CA LEU A 335 20.81 -9.39 12.48
C LEU A 335 20.04 -8.20 11.92
N ALA A 336 18.87 -7.87 12.46
CA ALA A 336 18.11 -6.68 12.08
C ALA A 336 18.86 -5.39 12.48
N ALA A 337 19.43 -5.34 13.69
CA ALA A 337 20.28 -4.24 14.12
C ALA A 337 21.52 -4.08 13.22
N LYS A 338 22.22 -5.18 12.91
CA LYS A 338 23.36 -5.18 11.99
C LYS A 338 22.97 -4.74 10.58
N GLY A 339 21.84 -5.22 10.08
CA GLY A 339 21.32 -4.84 8.77
C GLY A 339 20.99 -3.34 8.71
N TYR A 340 20.31 -2.84 9.74
CA TYR A 340 19.99 -1.42 9.87
C TYR A 340 21.25 -0.55 9.86
N ARG A 341 22.31 -0.96 10.57
CA ARG A 341 23.62 -0.28 10.55
C ARG A 341 24.17 -0.15 9.13
N LEU A 342 24.18 -1.25 8.36
CA LEU A 342 24.70 -1.26 6.99
C LEU A 342 23.89 -0.32 6.08
N ALA A 343 22.56 -0.39 6.17
CA ALA A 343 21.69 0.50 5.40
C ALA A 343 21.89 1.97 5.79
N PHE A 344 22.05 2.26 7.09
CA PHE A 344 22.33 3.60 7.59
C PHE A 344 23.65 4.16 7.02
N GLU A 345 24.69 3.35 6.87
CA GLU A 345 25.96 3.79 6.24
C GLU A 345 25.78 4.19 4.79
N GLU A 346 25.07 3.37 4.02
CA GLU A 346 24.76 3.67 2.62
C GLU A 346 23.96 4.97 2.50
N VAL A 347 22.93 5.14 3.34
CA VAL A 347 22.10 6.36 3.38
C VAL A 347 22.94 7.58 3.77
N ARG A 348 23.80 7.47 4.78
CA ARG A 348 24.69 8.56 5.21
C ARG A 348 25.63 8.98 4.08
N ASP A 349 26.18 8.03 3.33
CA ASP A 349 27.07 8.33 2.22
C ASP A 349 26.31 8.90 1.01
N ASP A 350 25.06 8.48 0.79
CA ASP A 350 24.19 9.07 -0.22
C ASP A 350 23.73 10.50 0.18
N ILE A 351 23.52 10.78 1.47
CA ILE A 351 23.27 12.14 1.97
C ILE A 351 24.45 13.06 1.66
N LYS A 352 25.70 12.61 1.76
CA LYS A 352 26.86 13.44 1.35
C LYS A 352 26.73 13.88 -0.11
N LYS A 353 26.30 12.97 -1.00
CA LYS A 353 26.05 13.30 -2.42
C LYS A 353 24.94 14.33 -2.58
N ILE A 354 23.86 14.23 -1.80
CA ILE A 354 22.77 15.23 -1.77
C ILE A 354 23.32 16.60 -1.35
N LEU A 355 24.12 16.65 -0.29
CA LEU A 355 24.76 17.90 0.18
C LEU A 355 25.73 18.49 -0.86
N ASP A 356 26.31 17.65 -1.71
CA ASP A 356 27.15 18.04 -2.85
C ASP A 356 26.35 18.46 -4.10
N GLY A 357 25.01 18.39 -4.06
CA GLY A 357 24.11 18.84 -5.11
C GLY A 357 23.68 17.77 -6.10
N ALA A 358 23.79 16.47 -5.74
CA ALA A 358 23.21 15.40 -6.55
C ALA A 358 21.67 15.54 -6.62
N PRO A 359 21.05 15.29 -7.78
CA PRO A 359 19.59 15.31 -7.91
C PRO A 359 18.97 14.18 -7.08
N THR A 360 18.18 14.54 -6.07
CA THR A 360 17.69 13.57 -5.08
C THR A 360 16.72 12.55 -5.66
N GLY A 361 15.84 12.93 -6.60
CA GLY A 361 14.88 12.00 -7.20
C GLY A 361 15.58 10.84 -7.88
N LYS A 362 16.47 11.15 -8.83
CA LYS A 362 17.32 10.15 -9.50
C LYS A 362 18.21 9.35 -8.52
N LEU A 363 18.80 10.01 -7.52
CA LEU A 363 19.64 9.31 -6.55
C LEU A 363 18.84 8.28 -5.76
N LEU A 364 17.65 8.64 -5.26
CA LEU A 364 16.80 7.71 -4.50
C LEU A 364 16.27 6.57 -5.36
N GLU A 365 15.93 6.84 -6.62
CA GLU A 365 15.55 5.83 -7.61
C GLU A 365 16.63 4.76 -7.76
N GLU A 366 17.89 5.16 -7.89
CA GLU A 366 19.02 4.22 -8.03
C GLU A 366 19.33 3.48 -6.71
N ARG A 367 19.16 4.14 -5.56
CA ARG A 367 19.76 3.69 -4.29
C ARG A 367 18.81 2.99 -3.32
N HIS A 368 17.49 3.16 -3.43
CA HIS A 368 16.55 2.53 -2.49
C HIS A 368 16.67 1.00 -2.44
N GLN A 369 16.96 0.34 -3.57
CA GLN A 369 17.20 -1.11 -3.59
C GLN A 369 18.54 -1.51 -2.99
N ASP A 370 19.57 -0.66 -3.06
CA ASP A 370 20.85 -0.88 -2.40
C ASP A 370 20.69 -0.81 -0.88
N TRP A 371 19.92 0.17 -0.38
CA TRP A 371 19.60 0.29 1.05
C TRP A 371 18.84 -0.93 1.57
N PHE A 372 17.85 -1.42 0.81
CA PHE A 372 17.15 -2.66 1.12
C PHE A 372 18.11 -3.87 1.14
N ARG A 373 18.98 -4.00 0.14
CA ARG A 373 19.98 -5.07 0.09
C ARG A 373 20.93 -5.03 1.29
N ALA A 374 21.44 -3.85 1.65
CA ALA A 374 22.27 -3.66 2.83
C ALA A 374 21.52 -4.08 4.11
N MET A 375 20.26 -3.67 4.25
CA MET A 375 19.40 -3.96 5.40
C MET A 375 19.18 -5.45 5.64
N PHE A 376 19.08 -6.26 4.59
CA PHE A 376 18.74 -7.68 4.70
C PHE A 376 19.89 -8.64 4.39
N SER A 377 21.04 -8.14 3.93
CA SER A 377 22.24 -8.95 3.66
C SER A 377 22.71 -9.81 4.85
N PRO A 378 22.65 -9.35 6.14
CA PRO A 378 23.03 -10.21 7.25
C PRO A 378 22.10 -11.41 7.42
N SER A 379 20.78 -11.19 7.26
CA SER A 379 19.77 -12.24 7.33
C SER A 379 19.88 -13.27 6.19
N VAL A 380 20.33 -12.84 5.01
CA VAL A 380 20.64 -13.75 3.90
C VAL A 380 21.90 -14.56 4.18
N THR A 381 22.95 -13.90 4.68
CA THR A 381 24.22 -14.56 5.04
C THR A 381 24.00 -15.63 6.11
N ALA A 382 23.13 -15.35 7.08
CA ALA A 382 22.73 -16.30 8.13
C ALA A 382 21.75 -17.39 7.65
N GLY A 383 21.32 -17.38 6.38
CA GLY A 383 20.39 -18.37 5.82
C GLY A 383 18.93 -18.24 6.30
N ILE A 384 18.57 -17.14 6.98
CA ILE A 384 17.21 -16.88 7.45
C ILE A 384 16.31 -16.43 6.30
N ILE A 385 16.86 -15.63 5.38
CA ILE A 385 16.19 -15.11 4.20
C ILE A 385 16.84 -15.73 2.96
N LYS A 386 16.03 -16.10 1.96
CA LYS A 386 16.58 -16.64 0.71
C LYS A 386 17.16 -15.50 -0.13
N ALA A 387 18.33 -15.69 -0.72
CA ALA A 387 19.01 -14.65 -1.49
C ALA A 387 18.15 -14.00 -2.59
N HIS A 388 17.27 -14.79 -3.26
CA HIS A 388 16.39 -14.25 -4.30
C HIS A 388 15.34 -13.25 -3.77
N GLN A 389 15.10 -13.18 -2.45
CA GLN A 389 14.23 -12.16 -1.85
C GLN A 389 14.89 -10.77 -1.84
N LEU A 390 16.18 -10.66 -2.15
CA LEU A 390 16.88 -9.39 -2.37
C LEU A 390 16.86 -8.91 -3.83
N ALA A 391 16.25 -9.68 -4.74
CA ALA A 391 16.34 -9.44 -6.18
C ALA A 391 15.42 -8.33 -6.71
N GLY A 392 14.65 -7.65 -5.85
CA GLY A 392 13.77 -6.55 -6.23
C GLY A 392 12.52 -6.47 -5.37
N TYR A 393 11.42 -6.02 -5.98
CA TYR A 393 10.12 -5.87 -5.33
C TYR A 393 9.46 -7.21 -5.01
N ARG A 394 8.53 -7.19 -4.06
CA ARG A 394 7.78 -8.37 -3.63
C ARG A 394 6.95 -8.96 -4.77
N SER A 395 6.83 -10.28 -4.76
CA SER A 395 6.07 -11.04 -5.77
C SER A 395 4.71 -11.54 -5.27
N HIS A 396 4.29 -11.12 -4.08
CA HIS A 396 3.03 -11.52 -3.45
C HIS A 396 2.35 -10.35 -2.75
N ASN A 397 1.04 -10.44 -2.57
CA ASN A 397 0.29 -9.48 -1.77
C ASN A 397 0.76 -9.52 -0.30
N VAL A 398 0.70 -8.36 0.34
CA VAL A 398 1.00 -8.19 1.76
C VAL A 398 -0.10 -7.35 2.38
N TYR A 399 -0.26 -7.46 3.69
CA TYR A 399 -1.32 -6.80 4.44
C TYR A 399 -0.70 -6.18 5.68
N LEU A 400 -1.08 -4.94 5.95
CA LEU A 400 -0.54 -4.16 7.05
C LEU A 400 -1.35 -4.46 8.32
N ARG A 401 -0.65 -4.84 9.39
CA ARG A 401 -1.32 -5.13 10.66
C ARG A 401 -1.85 -3.82 11.24
N GLY A 402 -3.13 -3.80 11.61
CA GLY A 402 -3.75 -2.63 12.25
C GLY A 402 -4.12 -1.50 11.29
N SER A 403 -4.00 -1.70 9.98
CA SER A 403 -4.39 -0.72 8.96
C SER A 403 -5.45 -1.31 8.05
N SER A 404 -6.38 -0.46 7.61
CA SER A 404 -7.40 -0.79 6.61
C SER A 404 -6.85 -0.71 5.18
N HIS A 405 -5.66 -0.10 5.03
CA HIS A 405 -4.97 0.00 3.75
C HIS A 405 -4.48 -1.36 3.27
N VAL A 406 -4.78 -1.66 2.02
CA VAL A 406 -4.22 -2.81 1.30
C VAL A 406 -3.21 -2.26 0.28
N PRO A 407 -1.90 -2.54 0.47
CA PRO A 407 -0.89 -2.12 -0.49
C PRO A 407 -1.12 -2.64 -1.90
N LEU A 408 -0.54 -1.95 -2.89
CA LEU A 408 -0.71 -2.26 -4.31
C LEU A 408 -0.34 -3.72 -4.63
N PRO A 409 -0.99 -4.38 -5.59
CA PRO A 409 -0.62 -5.73 -5.98
C PRO A 409 0.77 -5.76 -6.66
N PRO A 410 1.50 -6.89 -6.61
CA PRO A 410 2.86 -7.02 -7.13
C PRO A 410 3.07 -6.52 -8.56
N HIS A 411 2.11 -6.76 -9.47
CA HIS A 411 2.23 -6.33 -10.86
C HIS A 411 2.19 -4.81 -11.03
N ALA A 412 1.63 -4.10 -10.06
CA ALA A 412 1.45 -2.65 -10.10
C ALA A 412 2.59 -1.86 -9.45
N ILE A 413 3.50 -2.54 -8.73
CA ILE A 413 4.55 -1.90 -7.92
C ILE A 413 5.55 -1.14 -8.79
N ALA A 414 6.01 -1.74 -9.90
CA ALA A 414 7.05 -1.12 -10.74
C ALA A 414 6.57 0.24 -11.29
N ASP A 415 5.42 0.26 -11.95
CA ASP A 415 4.83 1.50 -12.47
C ASP A 415 4.53 2.54 -11.37
N ALA A 416 4.16 2.09 -10.17
CA ALA A 416 3.93 2.97 -9.02
C ALA A 416 5.22 3.59 -8.47
N MET A 417 6.31 2.81 -8.41
CA MET A 417 7.61 3.26 -7.94
C MET A 417 8.25 4.22 -8.94
N ASP A 418 8.17 3.93 -10.24
CA ASP A 418 8.62 4.84 -11.30
C ASP A 418 7.87 6.18 -11.19
N ALA A 419 6.55 6.15 -11.04
CA ALA A 419 5.74 7.34 -10.85
C ALA A 419 6.09 8.12 -9.56
N LEU A 420 6.45 7.43 -8.48
CA LEU A 420 6.89 8.06 -7.24
C LEU A 420 8.21 8.82 -7.46
N PHE A 421 9.21 8.18 -8.04
CA PHE A 421 10.51 8.82 -8.26
C PHE A 421 10.46 9.94 -9.30
N GLU A 422 9.65 9.80 -10.36
CA GLU A 422 9.34 10.91 -11.27
C GLU A 422 8.73 12.10 -10.52
N SER A 423 7.80 11.85 -9.60
CA SER A 423 7.16 12.93 -8.81
C SER A 423 8.16 13.61 -7.86
N ILE A 424 9.12 12.87 -7.29
CA ILE A 424 10.19 13.42 -6.44
C ILE A 424 11.14 14.30 -7.27
N GLU A 425 11.49 13.88 -8.48
CA GLU A 425 12.38 14.62 -9.39
C GLU A 425 11.71 15.89 -9.92
N GLU A 426 10.41 15.83 -10.24
CA GLU A 426 9.63 16.97 -10.77
C GLU A 426 9.26 18.02 -9.71
N GLU A 427 9.22 17.65 -8.43
CA GLU A 427 8.85 18.56 -7.34
C GLU A 427 9.97 19.59 -7.06
N PRO A 428 9.72 20.90 -7.23
CA PRO A 428 10.72 21.91 -6.93
C PRO A 428 10.95 22.16 -5.43
N ASP A 429 9.94 21.94 -4.57
CA ASP A 429 10.06 22.23 -3.15
C ASP A 429 10.45 20.96 -2.36
N PRO A 430 11.68 20.88 -1.84
CA PRO A 430 12.15 19.68 -1.14
C PRO A 430 11.35 19.38 0.13
N ARG A 431 10.66 20.37 0.70
CA ARG A 431 9.85 20.20 1.91
C ARG A 431 8.63 19.31 1.62
N ALA A 432 7.99 19.49 0.46
CA ALA A 432 6.92 18.62 0.01
C ALA A 432 7.42 17.17 -0.17
N LYS A 433 8.60 17.01 -0.80
CA LYS A 433 9.22 15.69 -0.99
C LYS A 433 9.42 14.98 0.35
N ALA A 434 9.98 15.68 1.34
CA ALA A 434 10.33 15.12 2.65
C ALA A 434 9.15 14.53 3.43
N VAL A 435 7.91 14.96 3.13
CA VAL A 435 6.69 14.45 3.78
C VAL A 435 5.94 13.47 2.88
N VAL A 436 5.72 13.82 1.61
CA VAL A 436 4.85 13.05 0.70
C VAL A 436 5.53 11.78 0.20
N ALA A 437 6.82 11.85 -0.16
CA ALA A 437 7.55 10.71 -0.70
C ALA A 437 7.66 9.51 0.27
N PRO A 438 8.08 9.68 1.55
CA PRO A 438 8.16 8.54 2.46
C PRO A 438 6.79 7.91 2.73
N PHE A 439 5.72 8.71 2.79
CA PHE A 439 4.35 8.19 2.87
C PHE A 439 3.98 7.36 1.64
N LEU A 440 4.17 7.89 0.43
CA LEU A 440 3.81 7.14 -0.78
C LEU A 440 4.66 5.88 -0.95
N PHE A 441 5.90 5.87 -0.47
CA PHE A 441 6.72 4.67 -0.41
C PHE A 441 6.10 3.60 0.49
N THR A 442 5.62 3.94 1.69
CA THR A 442 4.94 2.98 2.58
C THR A 442 3.56 2.58 2.06
N TYR A 443 2.87 3.47 1.35
CA TYR A 443 1.61 3.22 0.66
C TYR A 443 1.75 2.15 -0.44
N ILE A 444 2.79 2.26 -1.29
CA ILE A 444 3.11 1.27 -2.33
C ILE A 444 3.56 -0.04 -1.68
N HIS A 445 4.37 0.06 -0.63
CA HIS A 445 4.93 -1.05 0.13
C HIS A 445 5.70 -2.05 -0.77
N PRO A 446 6.76 -1.61 -1.47
CA PRO A 446 7.39 -2.37 -2.56
C PRO A 446 8.11 -3.65 -2.11
N PHE A 447 8.56 -3.72 -0.86
CA PHE A 447 9.36 -4.84 -0.36
C PHE A 447 8.56 -5.81 0.53
N PRO A 448 9.01 -7.07 0.71
CA PRO A 448 8.38 -8.02 1.63
C PRO A 448 8.43 -7.60 3.11
N ASP A 449 9.49 -6.86 3.50
CA ASP A 449 9.72 -6.27 4.82
C ASP A 449 10.67 -5.07 4.66
N GLY A 450 10.76 -4.20 5.66
CA GLY A 450 11.69 -3.07 5.71
C GLY A 450 11.17 -1.77 5.09
N ASN A 451 9.90 -1.74 4.67
CA ASN A 451 9.31 -0.58 4.03
C ASN A 451 9.27 0.65 4.94
N GLY A 452 8.86 0.49 6.21
CA GLY A 452 8.85 1.60 7.18
C GLY A 452 10.25 2.17 7.47
N ARG A 453 11.24 1.29 7.66
CA ARG A 453 12.65 1.66 7.84
C ARG A 453 13.22 2.40 6.63
N THR A 454 12.95 1.90 5.43
CA THR A 454 13.39 2.54 4.17
C THR A 454 12.69 3.88 3.96
N ALA A 455 11.39 3.99 4.27
CA ALA A 455 10.67 5.26 4.20
C ALA A 455 11.25 6.30 5.16
N ARG A 456 11.62 5.92 6.39
CA ARG A 456 12.29 6.85 7.33
C ARG A 456 13.67 7.29 6.84
N PHE A 457 14.40 6.44 6.11
CA PHE A 457 15.63 6.84 5.43
C PHE A 457 15.38 7.79 4.25
N ILE A 458 14.36 7.53 3.43
CA ILE A 458 13.92 8.44 2.35
C ILE A 458 13.53 9.80 2.92
N MET A 459 12.74 9.82 4.00
CA MET A 459 12.37 11.03 4.73
C MET A 459 13.62 11.81 5.12
N ASN A 460 14.57 11.17 5.80
CA ASN A 460 15.79 11.85 6.28
C ASN A 460 16.73 12.30 5.16
N ALA A 461 16.82 11.55 4.05
CA ALA A 461 17.57 11.99 2.87
C ALA A 461 16.98 13.27 2.26
N LEU A 462 15.64 13.36 2.20
CA LEU A 462 14.93 14.55 1.70
C LEU A 462 14.92 15.72 2.70
N LEU A 463 14.95 15.44 4.00
CA LEU A 463 15.18 16.46 5.03
C LEU A 463 16.59 17.05 4.91
N ALA A 464 17.60 16.27 4.52
CA ALA A 464 18.93 16.78 4.22
C ALA A 464 18.92 17.74 3.00
N GLU A 465 18.13 17.46 1.97
CA GLU A 465 17.90 18.40 0.85
C GLU A 465 17.22 19.70 1.32
N CYS A 466 16.33 19.61 2.32
CA CYS A 466 15.74 20.77 2.98
C CYS A 466 16.72 21.53 3.88
N GLY A 467 17.89 20.96 4.17
CA GLY A 467 18.86 21.52 5.10
C GLY A 467 18.47 21.44 6.57
N VAL A 468 17.51 20.59 6.93
CA VAL A 468 17.03 20.42 8.30
C VAL A 468 17.60 19.14 8.94
N PRO A 469 17.60 19.02 10.28
CA PRO A 469 18.28 17.92 10.96
C PRO A 469 17.69 16.54 10.65
N TRP A 470 18.53 15.52 10.78
CA TRP A 470 18.06 14.13 10.85
C TRP A 470 17.05 13.97 11.99
N THR A 471 15.88 13.46 11.64
CA THR A 471 14.70 13.39 12.49
C THR A 471 14.39 11.94 12.84
N VAL A 472 14.27 11.68 14.14
CA VAL A 472 13.96 10.37 14.70
C VAL A 472 12.49 10.35 15.12
N ILE A 473 11.74 9.36 14.62
CA ILE A 473 10.36 9.11 15.06
C ILE A 473 10.41 8.31 16.37
N PRO A 474 9.97 8.87 17.51
CA PRO A 474 10.05 8.16 18.79
C PRO A 474 9.06 6.99 18.84
N VAL A 475 9.48 5.83 19.33
CA VAL A 475 8.59 4.66 19.55
C VAL A 475 7.43 4.98 20.49
N ALA A 476 7.65 5.88 21.45
CA ALA A 476 6.61 6.37 22.36
C ALA A 476 5.50 7.17 21.65
N ARG A 477 5.75 7.66 20.44
CA ARG A 477 4.76 8.31 19.56
C ARG A 477 4.40 7.42 18.36
N GLY A 478 4.66 6.12 18.45
CA GLY A 478 4.41 5.16 17.39
C GLY A 478 2.94 5.10 16.96
N ASP A 479 2.01 5.10 17.93
CA ASP A 479 0.58 5.08 17.64
C ASP A 479 0.12 6.34 16.89
N GLU A 480 0.59 7.51 17.32
CA GLU A 480 0.31 8.78 16.64
C GLU A 480 0.84 8.79 15.20
N TYR A 481 2.04 8.26 14.98
CA TYR A 481 2.62 8.11 13.64
C TYR A 481 1.80 7.15 12.77
N MET A 482 1.36 6.00 13.31
CA MET A 482 0.55 5.04 12.59
C MET A 482 -0.84 5.60 12.25
N ASP A 483 -1.47 6.33 13.17
CA ASP A 483 -2.75 7.00 12.95
C ASP A 483 -2.63 8.06 11.85
N ALA A 484 -1.53 8.81 11.82
CA ALA A 484 -1.26 9.79 10.77
C ALA A 484 -1.09 9.13 9.38
N LEU A 485 -0.43 7.97 9.30
CA LEU A 485 -0.33 7.18 8.08
C LEU A 485 -1.68 6.58 7.65
N GLU A 486 -2.52 6.15 8.59
CA GLU A 486 -3.86 5.62 8.31
C GLU A 486 -4.76 6.74 7.74
N GLN A 487 -4.72 7.94 8.32
CA GLN A 487 -5.43 9.12 7.80
C GLN A 487 -5.00 9.45 6.36
N ALA A 488 -3.70 9.43 6.08
CA ALA A 488 -3.17 9.71 4.75
C ALA A 488 -3.53 8.61 3.74
N SER A 489 -3.54 7.33 4.15
CA SER A 489 -3.82 6.21 3.23
C SER A 489 -5.31 5.99 2.96
N GLN A 490 -6.18 6.18 3.96
CA GLN A 490 -7.63 5.92 3.84
C GLN A 490 -8.42 7.14 3.42
N LEU A 491 -8.03 8.32 3.93
CA LEU A 491 -8.79 9.57 3.75
C LEU A 491 -8.04 10.58 2.89
N GLU A 492 -6.86 10.20 2.38
CA GLU A 492 -5.98 11.05 1.57
C GLU A 492 -5.59 12.35 2.30
N ASN A 493 -5.67 12.33 3.63
CA ASN A 493 -5.39 13.48 4.49
C ASN A 493 -3.96 13.40 5.02
N ILE A 494 -3.04 14.10 4.35
CA ILE A 494 -1.62 14.13 4.72
C ILE A 494 -1.29 15.09 5.87
N VAL A 495 -2.25 15.94 6.26
CA VAL A 495 -2.02 17.02 7.24
C VAL A 495 -1.54 16.49 8.60
N PRO A 496 -2.13 15.44 9.20
CA PRO A 496 -1.64 14.90 10.47
C PRO A 496 -0.17 14.46 10.42
N LEU A 497 0.22 13.78 9.33
CA LEU A 497 1.61 13.36 9.13
C LEU A 497 2.54 14.55 8.96
N THR A 498 2.10 15.56 8.22
CA THR A 498 2.84 16.80 7.98
C THR A 498 3.13 17.54 9.30
N THR A 499 2.12 17.71 10.13
CA THR A 499 2.24 18.35 11.44
C THR A 499 3.16 17.54 12.34
N PHE A 500 2.97 16.22 12.40
CA PHE A 500 3.81 15.31 13.18
C PHE A 500 5.30 15.41 12.82
N VAL A 501 5.62 15.33 11.53
CA VAL A 501 7.02 15.46 11.05
C VAL A 501 7.56 16.87 11.36
N SER A 502 6.76 17.91 11.17
CA SER A 502 7.17 19.29 11.44
C SER A 502 7.49 19.53 12.92
N GLU A 503 6.70 18.94 13.83
CA GLU A 503 6.98 18.99 15.26
C GLU A 503 8.30 18.29 15.60
N LEU A 504 8.55 17.12 15.02
CA LEU A 504 9.78 16.36 15.26
C LEU A 504 11.03 17.05 14.69
N VAL A 505 10.93 17.68 13.52
CA VAL A 505 12.04 18.46 12.92
C VAL A 505 12.43 19.63 13.83
N ASN A 506 11.46 20.26 14.49
CA ASN A 506 11.68 21.37 15.41
C ASN A 506 12.03 20.92 16.84
N ALA A 507 11.89 19.63 17.15
CA ALA A 507 12.18 19.09 18.46
C ALA A 507 13.69 18.91 18.68
N PRO A 508 14.18 19.01 19.93
CA PRO A 508 15.53 18.56 20.24
C PRO A 508 15.65 17.04 19.98
N PRO A 509 16.85 16.53 19.68
CA PRO A 509 17.06 15.10 19.47
C PRO A 509 16.60 14.29 20.70
N PRO A 510 16.03 13.08 20.52
CA PRO A 510 15.58 12.25 21.63
C PRO A 510 16.69 12.02 22.66
N GLU A 511 16.38 12.18 23.96
CA GLU A 511 17.35 11.89 25.03
C GLU A 511 17.68 10.38 25.06
N ARG A 512 18.96 10.02 25.12
CA ARG A 512 19.40 8.62 25.30
C ARG A 512 18.94 8.08 26.64
N GLU A 513 18.51 6.82 26.73
CA GLU A 513 18.03 6.20 27.99
C GLU A 513 19.12 6.24 29.07
N ALA A 514 20.39 6.06 28.69
CA ALA A 514 21.53 6.19 29.60
C ALA A 514 21.69 7.59 30.22
N LYS A 515 21.22 8.66 29.56
CA LYS A 515 21.21 10.04 30.12
C LYS A 515 20.06 10.24 31.10
N ILE A 516 18.92 9.57 30.89
CA ILE A 516 17.76 9.62 31.80
C ILE A 516 18.11 8.91 33.11
N ALA A 517 18.75 7.74 33.03
CA ALA A 517 19.22 7.00 34.22
C ALA A 517 20.24 7.80 35.05
N ARG A 518 21.13 8.56 34.42
CA ARG A 518 22.11 9.44 35.09
C ARG A 518 21.56 10.72 35.69
N LYS A 519 20.39 11.20 35.24
CA LYS A 519 19.67 12.33 35.86
C LYS A 519 18.80 11.90 37.04
N ALA A 520 18.45 10.60 37.10
CA ALA A 520 17.63 10.00 38.17
C ALA A 520 18.46 9.39 39.32
N SER A 521 19.79 9.30 39.15
CA SER A 521 20.79 8.93 40.17
C SER A 521 21.52 10.14 40.70
#